data_AF-T2SVS1-F1
#
_entry.id   AF-T2SVS1-F1
#
_cell.length_a   1.000
_cell.length_b   1.000
_cell.length_c   1.000
_cell.angle_alpha   90.00
_cell.angle_beta   90.00
_cell.angle_gamma   90.00
#
_symmetry.space_group_name_H-M   'P 1'
#
loop_
_entity.id
_entity.type
_entity.pdbx_description
1 polymer ?
#
loop_
_entity_poly.entity_id
_entity_poly.type
_entity_poly.pdbx_seq_one_letter_code
_entity_poly.pdbx_strand_id
1 'polypeptide(L)'
;LTSILPKNLSDKEVFVQSCQRCHSLDYAKDKAFSDPKDLANYLGSHVPDLSMMIRAKGEHGLNVFINDPQKLLPGTAMPRVGLNEKAQKQVISYLEKAGDRKKHERNTLGIKIMIFFAVLSFLAYAWKRKVWSEVH
;
A
#
# COMPACT_ATOMS: atom_id res chain seq x y z
N LEU A 1 6.24 18.05 -32.74
CA LEU A 1 6.24 16.63 -32.31
C LEU A 1 4.90 16.35 -31.65
N THR A 2 3.97 15.71 -32.37
CA THR A 2 2.69 15.26 -31.84
C THR A 2 2.96 14.15 -30.82
N SER A 3 2.59 14.38 -29.55
CA SER A 3 2.76 13.41 -28.47
C SER A 3 2.00 12.12 -28.82
N ILE A 4 2.74 11.01 -28.96
CA ILE A 4 2.22 9.65 -29.21
C ILE A 4 1.58 9.08 -27.92
N LEU A 5 1.67 9.79 -26.79
CA LEU A 5 1.12 9.30 -25.52
C LEU A 5 -0.42 9.38 -25.53
N PRO A 6 -1.10 8.30 -25.10
CA PRO A 6 -2.54 8.31 -24.94
C PRO A 6 -2.97 9.41 -23.95
N LYS A 7 -4.06 10.12 -24.27
CA LYS A 7 -4.57 11.24 -23.45
C LYS A 7 -4.95 10.83 -22.02
N ASN A 8 -5.20 9.54 -21.78
CA ASN A 8 -5.44 8.97 -20.45
C ASN A 8 -4.75 7.61 -20.34
N LEU A 9 -3.80 7.51 -19.41
CA LEU A 9 -3.13 6.26 -19.04
C LEU A 9 -3.94 5.55 -17.94
N SER A 10 -3.99 4.23 -17.99
CA SER A 10 -4.52 3.39 -16.91
C SER A 10 -3.61 3.38 -15.68
N ASP A 11 -4.14 2.98 -14.52
CA ASP A 11 -3.38 2.88 -13.27
C ASP A 11 -2.10 2.04 -13.41
N LYS A 12 -2.20 0.93 -14.15
CA LYS A 12 -1.05 0.06 -14.43
C LYS A 12 -0.02 0.77 -15.32
N GLU A 13 -0.44 1.42 -16.39
CA GLU A 13 0.49 2.09 -17.31
C GLU A 13 1.24 3.24 -16.64
N VAL A 14 0.58 4.00 -15.76
CA VAL A 14 1.26 5.02 -14.96
C VAL A 14 2.32 4.39 -14.05
N PHE A 15 2.02 3.26 -13.41
CA PHE A 15 3.00 2.52 -12.61
C PHE A 15 4.17 2.00 -13.44
N VAL A 16 3.89 1.40 -14.60
CA VAL A 16 4.89 0.87 -15.54
C VAL A 16 5.89 1.96 -15.95
N GLN A 17 5.39 3.15 -16.30
CA GLN A 17 6.22 4.26 -16.74
C GLN A 17 7.01 4.93 -15.61
N SER A 18 6.50 4.86 -14.37
CA SER A 18 7.04 5.66 -13.26
C SER A 18 7.90 4.85 -12.29
N CYS A 19 7.53 3.61 -12.03
CA CYS A 19 8.07 2.82 -10.91
C CYS A 19 8.75 1.53 -11.39
N GLN A 20 8.21 0.88 -12.44
CA GLN A 20 8.66 -0.44 -12.88
C GLN A 20 10.09 -0.46 -13.43
N ARG A 21 10.67 0.68 -13.79
CA ARG A 21 12.08 0.72 -14.21
C ARG A 21 13.02 0.16 -13.12
N CYS A 22 12.70 0.42 -11.86
CA CYS A 22 13.54 0.01 -10.73
C CYS A 22 12.87 -1.02 -9.83
N HIS A 23 11.55 -0.96 -9.68
CA HIS A 23 10.83 -1.77 -8.71
C HIS A 23 10.07 -2.93 -9.34
N SER A 24 10.10 -4.07 -8.67
CA SER A 24 9.16 -5.16 -8.93
C SER A 24 7.86 -4.98 -8.15
N LEU A 25 6.81 -5.60 -8.66
CA LEU A 25 5.52 -5.79 -8.01
C LEU A 25 5.13 -7.25 -8.22
N ASP A 26 5.80 -8.13 -7.50
CA ASP A 26 5.72 -9.58 -7.65
C ASP A 26 4.31 -10.15 -7.49
N TYR A 27 3.46 -9.57 -6.63
CA TYR A 27 2.06 -10.01 -6.48
C TYR A 27 1.21 -9.72 -7.73
N ALA A 28 1.60 -8.73 -8.52
CA ALA A 28 1.02 -8.44 -9.84
C ALA A 28 1.78 -9.14 -10.98
N LYS A 29 2.85 -9.89 -10.67
CA LYS A 29 3.79 -10.49 -11.62
C LYS A 29 4.52 -9.48 -12.51
N ASP A 30 4.61 -8.22 -12.08
CA ASP A 30 5.34 -7.20 -12.81
C ASP A 30 6.78 -7.14 -12.29
N LYS A 31 7.74 -7.51 -13.12
CA LYS A 31 9.16 -7.45 -12.78
C LYS A 31 9.75 -6.09 -13.11
N ALA A 32 10.78 -5.70 -12.37
CA ALA A 32 11.55 -4.52 -12.70
C ALA A 32 12.19 -4.68 -14.08
N PHE A 33 12.26 -3.60 -14.86
CA PHE A 33 12.91 -3.65 -16.18
C PHE A 33 14.43 -3.75 -16.10
N SER A 34 15.01 -3.25 -15.02
CA SER A 34 16.47 -3.28 -14.81
C SER A 34 16.85 -4.47 -13.94
N ASP A 35 18.05 -5.03 -14.16
CA ASP A 35 18.58 -6.10 -13.33
C ASP A 35 18.82 -5.60 -11.89
N PRO A 36 18.38 -6.34 -10.86
CA PRO A 36 18.57 -5.94 -9.46
C PRO A 36 20.02 -5.75 -9.04
N LYS A 37 20.97 -6.49 -9.64
CA LYS A 37 22.41 -6.36 -9.34
C LYS A 37 22.97 -5.07 -9.90
N ASP A 38 22.60 -4.73 -11.13
CA ASP A 38 23.03 -3.48 -11.77
C ASP A 38 22.46 -2.27 -11.03
N LEU A 39 21.19 -2.34 -10.62
CA LEU A 39 20.58 -1.31 -9.78
C LEU A 39 21.29 -1.18 -8.43
N ALA A 40 21.64 -2.28 -7.78
CA ALA A 40 22.35 -2.25 -6.50
C ALA A 40 23.75 -1.63 -6.64
N ASN A 41 24.47 -1.95 -7.72
CA ASN A 41 25.77 -1.36 -8.01
C ASN A 41 25.67 0.14 -8.30
N TYR A 42 24.63 0.56 -9.02
CA TYR A 42 24.42 1.97 -9.39
C TYR A 42 23.91 2.82 -8.22
N LEU A 43 22.93 2.33 -7.48
CA LEU A 43 22.28 3.05 -6.38
C LEU A 43 22.98 2.87 -5.03
N GLY A 44 23.94 1.94 -4.93
CA GLY A 44 24.57 1.55 -3.68
C GLY A 44 23.62 0.91 -2.67
N SER A 45 22.42 0.52 -3.10
CA SER A 45 21.39 -0.08 -2.22
C SER A 45 20.44 -0.96 -3.02
N HIS A 46 19.90 -1.99 -2.36
CA HIS A 46 18.90 -2.86 -2.97
C HIS A 46 17.53 -2.17 -3.06
N VAL A 47 16.93 -2.22 -4.24
CA VAL A 47 15.60 -1.68 -4.50
C VAL A 47 14.55 -2.65 -3.95
N PRO A 48 13.58 -2.20 -3.13
CA PRO A 48 12.57 -3.08 -2.55
C PRO A 48 11.47 -3.46 -3.54
N ASP A 49 10.89 -4.66 -3.35
CA ASP A 49 9.65 -5.06 -4.00
C ASP A 49 8.44 -4.29 -3.41
N LEU A 50 7.55 -3.82 -4.29
CA LEU A 50 6.45 -2.95 -3.91
C LEU A 50 5.18 -3.69 -3.50
N SER A 51 5.15 -5.03 -3.59
CA SER A 51 3.92 -5.82 -3.39
C SER A 51 3.28 -5.61 -2.03
N MET A 52 4.07 -5.33 -1.00
CA MET A 52 3.57 -5.14 0.35
C MET A 52 3.70 -3.69 0.84
N MET A 53 4.18 -2.77 0.01
CA MET A 53 4.50 -1.41 0.47
C MET A 53 3.26 -0.60 0.85
N ILE A 54 2.14 -0.81 0.18
CA ILE A 54 0.87 -0.17 0.56
C ILE A 54 0.42 -0.57 1.98
N ARG A 55 0.69 -1.81 2.39
CA ARG A 55 0.36 -2.31 3.73
C ARG A 55 1.38 -1.90 4.79
N ALA A 56 2.67 -1.83 4.40
CA ALA A 56 3.75 -1.50 5.32
C ALA A 56 3.84 0.01 5.63
N LYS A 57 3.56 0.88 4.65
CA LYS A 57 3.68 2.34 4.78
C LYS A 57 2.35 3.07 4.83
N GLY A 58 1.27 2.42 4.38
CA GLY A 58 -0.03 3.05 4.23
C GLY A 58 -0.08 4.03 3.06
N GLU A 59 -1.29 4.43 2.70
CA GLU A 59 -1.55 5.37 1.60
C GLU A 59 -0.88 6.73 1.84
N HIS A 60 -1.05 7.31 3.02
CA HIS A 60 -0.48 8.62 3.33
C HIS A 60 1.05 8.60 3.31
N GLY A 61 1.66 7.57 3.89
CA GLY A 61 3.13 7.41 3.91
C GLY A 61 3.70 7.31 2.50
N LEU A 62 3.09 6.51 1.63
CA LEU A 62 3.50 6.43 0.23
C LEU A 62 3.27 7.71 -0.55
N ASN A 63 2.16 8.42 -0.29
CA ASN A 63 1.87 9.69 -0.95
C ASN A 63 2.93 10.75 -0.67
N VAL A 64 3.50 10.77 0.54
CA VAL A 64 4.62 11.67 0.86
C VAL A 64 5.93 11.12 0.28
N PHE A 65 6.16 9.82 0.42
CA PHE A 65 7.42 9.17 0.04
C PHE A 65 7.74 9.22 -1.45
N ILE A 66 6.76 8.99 -2.33
CA ILE A 66 7.00 8.85 -3.78
C ILE A 66 7.58 10.14 -4.39
N ASN A 67 7.11 11.29 -3.92
CA ASN A 67 7.54 12.59 -4.43
C ASN A 67 8.62 13.25 -3.56
N ASP A 68 8.73 12.89 -2.29
CA ASP A 68 9.78 13.40 -1.41
C ASP A 68 10.34 12.28 -0.51
N PRO A 69 11.16 11.38 -1.10
CA PRO A 69 11.65 10.22 -0.37
C PRO A 69 12.63 10.62 0.73
N GLN A 70 13.36 11.73 0.56
CA GLN A 70 14.32 12.26 1.53
C GLN A 70 13.64 12.76 2.82
N LYS A 71 12.39 13.25 2.73
CA LYS A 71 11.64 13.73 3.90
C LYS A 71 11.31 12.64 4.91
N LEU A 72 11.09 11.40 4.45
CA LEU A 72 10.79 10.27 5.32
C LEU A 72 12.02 9.39 5.58
N LEU A 73 12.93 9.27 4.62
CA LEU A 73 14.15 8.48 4.72
C LEU A 73 15.33 9.30 4.17
N PRO A 74 16.00 10.11 5.01
CA PRO A 74 17.16 10.88 4.60
C PRO A 74 18.30 9.97 4.12
N GLY A 75 18.91 10.31 2.98
CA GLY A 75 20.00 9.54 2.39
C GLY A 75 19.55 8.31 1.59
N THR A 76 18.25 8.15 1.34
CA THR A 76 17.76 7.08 0.45
C THR A 76 18.24 7.29 -0.99
N ALA A 77 18.61 6.19 -1.66
CA ALA A 77 19.03 6.22 -3.06
C ALA A 77 17.86 6.43 -4.04
N MET A 78 16.61 6.34 -3.55
CA MET A 78 15.44 6.55 -4.39
C MET A 78 15.37 8.03 -4.83
N PRO A 79 15.41 8.32 -6.14
CA PRO A 79 15.24 9.67 -6.64
C PRO A 79 13.77 10.10 -6.54
N ARG A 80 13.53 11.42 -6.57
CA ARG A 80 12.18 11.96 -6.73
C ARG A 80 11.61 11.55 -8.09
N VAL A 81 10.45 10.88 -8.08
CA VAL A 81 9.77 10.42 -9.31
C VAL A 81 9.06 11.57 -10.02
N GLY A 82 8.55 12.57 -9.29
CA GLY A 82 7.96 13.78 -9.86
C GLY A 82 6.55 13.61 -10.41
N LEU A 83 5.73 12.75 -9.78
CA LEU A 83 4.34 12.54 -10.19
C LEU A 83 3.46 13.73 -9.83
N ASN A 84 2.55 14.10 -10.73
CA ASN A 84 1.44 14.97 -10.36
C ASN A 84 0.41 14.22 -9.49
N GLU A 85 -0.51 14.95 -8.87
CA GLU A 85 -1.49 14.37 -7.93
C GLU A 85 -2.33 13.25 -8.56
N LYS A 86 -2.78 13.41 -9.80
CA LYS A 86 -3.56 12.39 -10.52
C LYS A 86 -2.74 11.13 -10.72
N ALA A 87 -1.53 11.25 -11.27
CA ALA A 87 -0.64 10.11 -11.51
C ALA A 87 -0.26 9.40 -10.20
N GLN A 88 -0.03 10.16 -9.12
CA GLN A 88 0.26 9.59 -7.82
C GLN A 88 -0.91 8.76 -7.29
N LYS A 89 -2.15 9.28 -7.35
CA LYS A 89 -3.36 8.52 -6.98
C LYS A 89 -3.50 7.24 -7.79
N GLN A 90 -3.19 7.29 -9.08
CA GLN A 90 -3.21 6.10 -9.95
C GLN A 90 -2.17 5.05 -9.54
N VAL A 91 -0.95 5.46 -9.20
CA VAL A 91 0.09 4.56 -8.67
C VAL A 91 -0.34 3.93 -7.34
N ILE A 92 -0.84 4.73 -6.39
CA ILE A 92 -1.34 4.20 -5.11
C ILE A 92 -2.50 3.23 -5.32
N SER A 93 -3.46 3.57 -6.18
CA SER A 93 -4.58 2.70 -6.56
C SER A 93 -4.07 1.36 -7.11
N TYR A 94 -3.05 1.39 -7.95
CA TYR A 94 -2.45 0.17 -8.49
C TYR A 94 -1.75 -0.67 -7.41
N LEU A 95 -0.95 -0.03 -6.55
CA LEU A 95 -0.28 -0.69 -5.42
C LEU A 95 -1.28 -1.30 -4.45
N GLU A 96 -2.39 -0.64 -4.18
CA GLU A 96 -3.48 -1.16 -3.36
C GLU A 96 -4.14 -2.39 -4.01
N LYS A 97 -4.46 -2.31 -5.31
CA LYS A 97 -5.02 -3.46 -6.04
C LYS A 97 -4.08 -4.66 -6.04
N ALA A 98 -2.77 -4.45 -6.15
CA ALA A 98 -1.79 -5.53 -6.15
C ALA A 98 -1.50 -6.08 -4.75
N GLY A 99 -1.24 -5.21 -3.78
CA GLY A 99 -0.78 -5.57 -2.44
C GLY A 99 -1.88 -5.82 -1.41
N ASP A 100 -3.08 -5.34 -1.67
CA ASP A 100 -4.23 -5.44 -0.77
C ASP A 100 -5.52 -5.85 -1.50
N ARG A 101 -5.42 -6.91 -2.32
CA ARG A 101 -6.51 -7.45 -3.14
C ARG A 101 -7.84 -7.69 -2.41
N LYS A 102 -7.78 -7.97 -1.11
CA LYS A 102 -8.94 -8.31 -0.26
C LYS A 102 -9.27 -7.22 0.76
N LYS A 103 -8.86 -5.97 0.54
CA LYS A 103 -9.14 -4.84 1.44
C LYS A 103 -10.62 -4.74 1.82
N HIS A 104 -11.50 -4.82 0.82
CA HIS A 104 -12.94 -4.71 1.03
C HIS A 104 -13.51 -5.87 1.87
N GLU A 105 -13.13 -7.11 1.55
CA GLU A 105 -13.53 -8.30 2.32
C GLU A 105 -13.06 -8.19 3.77
N ARG A 106 -11.81 -7.80 4.00
CA ARG A 106 -11.24 -7.64 5.34
C ARG A 106 -11.97 -6.56 6.14
N ASN A 107 -12.23 -5.40 5.55
CA ASN A 107 -12.90 -4.30 6.25
C ASN A 107 -14.34 -4.67 6.61
N THR A 108 -15.05 -5.30 5.68
CA THR A 108 -16.42 -5.77 5.91
C THR A 108 -16.47 -6.83 7.01
N LEU A 109 -15.55 -7.81 6.96
CA LEU A 109 -15.46 -8.85 7.98
C LEU A 109 -15.07 -8.27 9.35
N GLY A 110 -14.14 -7.32 9.39
CA GLY A 110 -13.72 -6.64 10.61
C GLY A 110 -14.89 -5.95 11.32
N ILE A 111 -15.72 -5.22 10.58
CA ILE A 111 -16.92 -4.56 11.14
C ILE A 111 -17.88 -5.60 11.74
N LYS A 112 -18.14 -6.71 11.04
CA LYS A 112 -19.00 -7.78 11.55
C LYS A 112 -18.47 -8.38 12.86
N ILE A 113 -17.15 -8.62 12.93
CA ILE A 113 -16.50 -9.16 14.13
C ILE A 113 -16.57 -8.17 15.30
N MET A 114 -16.33 -6.87 15.05
CA MET A 114 -16.44 -5.84 16.10
C MET A 114 -17.85 -5.77 16.69
N ILE A 115 -18.89 -5.85 15.85
CA ILE A 115 -20.29 -5.88 16.31
C ILE A 115 -20.56 -7.14 17.14
N PHE A 116 -20.11 -8.31 16.68
CA PHE A 116 -20.26 -9.56 17.41
C PHE A 116 -19.65 -9.48 18.82
N PHE A 117 -18.40 -8.99 18.93
CA PHE A 117 -17.74 -8.86 20.22
C PHE A 117 -18.38 -7.79 21.12
N ALA A 118 -18.91 -6.71 20.56
CA ALA A 118 -19.64 -5.71 21.34
C ALA A 118 -20.90 -6.31 22.00
N VAL A 119 -21.68 -7.08 21.24
CA VAL A 119 -22.88 -7.79 21.75
C VAL A 119 -22.48 -8.85 22.77
N LEU A 120 -21.48 -9.68 22.47
CA LEU A 120 -21.00 -10.70 23.40
C LEU A 120 -20.50 -10.10 24.71
N SER A 121 -19.77 -8.99 24.64
CA SER A 121 -19.27 -8.29 25.83
C SER A 121 -20.41 -7.74 26.69
N PHE A 122 -21.47 -7.20 26.06
CA PHE A 122 -22.66 -6.76 26.78
C PHE A 122 -23.38 -7.92 27.47
N LEU A 123 -23.59 -9.04 26.77
CA LEU A 123 -24.22 -10.24 27.36
C LEU A 123 -23.39 -10.83 28.49
N ALA A 124 -22.07 -10.94 28.31
CA ALA A 124 -21.16 -11.42 29.34
C ALA A 124 -21.15 -10.51 30.56
N TYR A 125 -21.20 -9.19 30.37
CA TYR A 125 -21.32 -8.24 31.47
C TYR A 125 -22.65 -8.36 32.23
N ALA A 126 -23.77 -8.47 31.51
CA ALA A 126 -25.08 -8.68 32.12
C ALA A 126 -25.14 -10.00 32.91
N TRP A 127 -24.62 -11.08 32.33
CA TRP A 127 -24.53 -12.39 32.99
C TRP A 127 -23.65 -12.34 34.24
N LYS A 128 -22.46 -11.72 34.15
CA LYS A 128 -21.58 -11.48 35.30
C LYS A 128 -22.33 -10.78 36.44
N ARG A 129 -23.05 -9.69 36.15
CA ARG A 129 -23.81 -8.94 37.17
C ARG A 129 -24.86 -9.81 37.85
N LYS A 130 -25.58 -10.64 37.09
CA LYS A 130 -26.61 -11.54 37.62
C LYS A 130 -26.02 -12.61 38.55
N VAL A 131 -24.92 -13.26 38.14
CA VAL A 131 -24.30 -14.31 38.96
C VAL A 131 -23.72 -13.71 40.25
N TRP A 132 -23.11 -12.53 40.17
CA TRP A 132 -22.49 -11.90 41.33
C TRP A 132 -23.50 -11.38 42.36
N SER A 133 -24.73 -11.02 41.96
CA SER A 133 -25.79 -10.66 42.91
C SER A 133 -26.37 -11.85 43.70
N GLU A 134 -26.02 -13.08 43.34
CA GLU A 134 -26.44 -14.29 44.09
C GLU A 134 -25.39 -14.68 45.15
N VAL A 135 -24.16 -14.16 45.06
CA VAL A 135 -23.03 -14.53 45.92
C VAL A 135 -22.67 -13.39 46.91
N HIS A 136 -23.05 -12.15 46.63
CA HIS A 136 -22.98 -10.98 47.51
C HIS A 136 -24.30 -10.22 47.50
#